data_AF-A0A970YSK3-F1
#
_entry.id   AF-A0A970YSK3-F1
#
_cell.length_a   1.000
_cell.length_b   1.000
_cell.length_c   1.000
_cell.angle_alpha   90.00
_cell.angle_beta   90.00
_cell.angle_gamma   90.00
#
_symmetry.space_group_name_H-M   'P 1'
#
loop_
_entity.id
_entity.type
_entity.pdbx_description
1 polymer ?
#
loop_
_entity_poly.entity_id
_entity_poly.type
_entity_poly.pdbx_seq_one_letter_code
_entity_poly.pdbx_strand_id
1 'polypeptide(L)' 'MKKAFSILLIISMLLGSVNIVYGAPQEPQLIGQSAILIDATTGKILYEKNSHEQHYPASTTKIMTAILTLE' A
#
# COMPACT_ATOMS: atom_id res chain seq x y z
N MET A 1 -50.84 5.32 6.79
CA MET A 1 -49.77 4.94 7.75
C MET A 1 -49.07 3.64 7.37
N LYS A 2 -49.78 2.52 7.14
CA LYS A 2 -49.17 1.21 6.81
C LYS A 2 -48.33 1.19 5.52
N LYS A 3 -48.80 1.85 4.45
CA LYS A 3 -48.07 1.96 3.16
C LYS A 3 -46.80 2.81 3.25
N ALA A 4 -46.84 3.92 4.01
CA ALA A 4 -45.68 4.77 4.24
C ALA A 4 -44.60 4.06 5.06
N PHE A 5 -45.01 3.29 6.08
CA PHE A 5 -44.09 2.46 6.87
C PHE A 5 -43.43 1.36 6.02
N SER A 6 -44.18 0.73 5.12
CA SER A 6 -43.65 -0.27 4.19
C SER A 6 -42.65 0.33 3.20
N ILE A 7 -42.88 1.55 2.71
CA ILE A 7 -41.97 2.26 1.79
C ILE A 7 -40.68 2.65 2.51
N LEU A 8 -40.76 3.12 3.75
CA LEU A 8 -39.60 3.43 4.59
C LEU A 8 -38.71 2.19 4.82
N LEU A 9 -39.31 1.03 5.08
CA LEU A 9 -38.59 -0.22 5.32
C LEU A 9 -37.87 -0.72 4.07
N ILE A 10 -38.52 -0.59 2.91
CA ILE A 10 -37.93 -0.92 1.60
C ILE A 10 -36.74 0.01 1.29
N ILE A 11 -36.89 1.32 1.50
CA ILE A 11 -35.81 2.31 1.30
C ILE A 11 -34.61 2.02 2.22
N SER A 12 -34.87 1.64 3.48
CA SER A 12 -33.83 1.26 4.44
C SER A 12 -33.05 0.02 3.97
N MET A 13 -33.73 -1.00 3.43
CA MET A 13 -33.07 -2.18 2.85
C MET A 13 -32.27 -1.87 1.59
N LEU A 14 -32.76 -0.97 0.72
CA LEU A 14 -32.04 -0.57 -0.49
C LEU A 14 -30.78 0.25 -0.20
N LEU A 15 -30.77 1.06 0.87
CA LEU A 15 -29.60 1.85 1.25
C LEU A 15 -28.48 0.99 1.88
N GLY A 16 -28.82 -0.14 2.53
CA GLY A 16 -27.86 -1.02 3.20
C GLY A 16 -27.08 -1.97 2.28
N SER A 17 -27.42 -2.06 0.98
CA SER A 17 -26.83 -3.03 0.04
C SER A 17 -25.71 -2.46 -0.85
N VAL A 18 -25.25 -1.25 -0.56
CA VAL A 18 -24.15 -0.62 -1.31
C VAL A 18 -22.81 -1.15 -0.81
N ASN A 19 -22.27 -2.15 -1.49
CA ASN A 19 -20.89 -2.59 -1.28
C ASN A 19 -19.94 -1.63 -2.00
N ILE A 20 -19.27 -0.76 -1.25
CA ILE A 20 -18.20 0.08 -1.81
C ILE A 20 -16.94 -0.77 -1.90
N VAL A 21 -16.60 -1.18 -3.13
CA VAL A 21 -15.34 -1.86 -3.42
C VAL A 21 -14.27 -0.80 -3.70
N TYR A 22 -13.28 -0.72 -2.83
CA TYR A 22 -12.10 0.10 -3.06
C TYR A 22 -11.12 -0.69 -3.92
N GLY A 23 -10.86 -0.23 -5.15
CA GLY A 23 -9.89 -0.82 -6.08
C GLY A 23 -8.44 -0.40 -5.82
N ALA A 24 -8.14 0.11 -4.62
CA ALA A 24 -6.78 0.46 -4.27
C ALA A 24 -5.96 -0.83 -4.11
N PRO A 25 -4.75 -0.91 -4.68
CA PRO A 25 -3.86 -2.03 -4.44
C PRO A 25 -3.57 -2.13 -2.94
N GLN A 26 -3.81 -3.31 -2.37
CA GLN A 26 -3.50 -3.56 -0.97
C GLN A 26 -1.98 -3.50 -0.79
N GLU A 27 -1.52 -2.70 0.18
CA GLU A 27 -0.10 -2.62 0.49
C GLU A 27 0.44 -3.99 0.94
N PRO A 28 1.66 -4.36 0.52
CA PRO A 28 2.26 -5.62 0.91
C PRO A 28 2.50 -5.67 2.42
N GLN A 29 2.12 -6.77 3.05
CA GLN A 29 2.45 -7.03 4.45
C GLN A 29 3.89 -7.51 4.55
N LEU A 30 4.80 -6.62 4.95
CA LEU A 30 6.22 -6.91 5.08
C LEU A 30 6.63 -7.08 6.55
N ILE A 31 7.36 -8.16 6.84
CA ILE A 31 7.94 -8.44 8.16
C ILE A 31 9.17 -7.54 8.42
N GLY A 32 9.91 -7.15 7.37
CA GLY A 32 11.11 -6.32 7.48
C GLY A 32 10.85 -4.96 8.13
N GLN A 33 11.85 -4.43 8.85
CA GLN A 33 11.77 -3.14 9.53
C GLN A 33 11.58 -1.99 8.53
N SER A 34 12.28 -2.07 7.39
CA SER A 34 12.26 -1.07 6.33
C SER A 34 12.29 -1.72 4.95
N ALA A 35 11.68 -1.06 3.97
CA ALA A 35 11.61 -1.51 2.58
C ALA A 35 11.38 -0.33 1.63
N ILE A 36 11.86 -0.46 0.39
CA ILE A 36 11.56 0.46 -0.70
C ILE A 36 11.47 -0.32 -2.01
N LEU A 37 10.47 0.00 -2.84
CA LEU A 37 10.30 -0.54 -4.18
C LEU A 37 10.32 0.63 -5.17
N ILE A 38 11.27 0.58 -6.12
CA ILE A 38 11.50 1.64 -7.10
C ILE A 38 11.38 1.06 -8.50
N ASP A 39 10.66 1.75 -9.37
CA ASP A 39 10.70 1.50 -10.81
C ASP A 39 12.08 1.88 -11.37
N ALA A 40 12.81 0.88 -11.88
CA ALA A 40 14.21 1.04 -12.26
C ALA A 40 14.44 2.00 -13.44
N THR A 41 13.44 2.23 -14.29
CA THR A 41 13.58 3.08 -15.48
C THR A 41 13.22 4.53 -15.17
N THR A 42 12.18 4.75 -14.37
CA THR A 42 11.65 6.09 -14.07
C THR A 42 12.14 6.65 -12.74
N GLY A 43 12.68 5.81 -11.86
CA GLY A 43 13.04 6.17 -10.48
C GLY A 43 11.82 6.40 -9.58
N LYS A 44 10.61 6.10 -10.05
CA LYS A 44 9.39 6.29 -9.26
C LYS A 44 9.33 5.30 -8.10
N ILE A 45 9.12 5.80 -6.89
CA ILE A 45 8.82 4.97 -5.72
C ILE A 45 7.40 4.41 -5.88
N LEU A 46 7.29 3.09 -5.88
CA LEU A 46 6.01 2.36 -5.97
C LEU A 46 5.48 1.96 -4.59
N TYR A 47 6.40 1.78 -3.63
CA TYR A 47 6.09 1.47 -2.24
C TYR A 47 7.28 1.83 -1.35
N GLU A 48 7.00 2.27 -0.13
CA GLU A 48 8.01 2.52 0.89
C GLU A 48 7.50 2.18 2.29
N LYS A 49 8.42 1.72 3.15
CA LYS A 49 8.22 1.47 4.57
C LYS A 49 9.49 1.91 5.28
N ASN A 50 9.45 2.98 6.06
CA ASN A 50 10.60 3.49 6.83
C ASN A 50 11.89 3.63 5.98
N SER A 51 11.78 4.01 4.70
CA SER A 51 12.87 4.01 3.71
C SER A 51 14.05 4.93 4.06
N HIS A 52 13.82 5.93 4.91
CA HIS A 52 14.83 6.90 5.36
C HIS A 52 15.36 6.63 6.77
N GLU A 53 14.86 5.61 7.45
CA GLU A 53 15.38 5.21 8.76
C GLU A 53 16.78 4.60 8.61
N GLN A 54 17.71 5.01 9.48
CA GLN A 54 19.09 4.54 9.41
C GLN A 54 19.21 3.14 10.02
N HIS A 55 19.68 2.18 9.23
CA HIS A 55 19.97 0.82 9.67
C HIS A 55 21.42 0.43 9.33
N TYR A 56 21.97 -0.52 10.09
CA TYR A 56 23.27 -1.10 9.74
C TYR A 56 23.16 -1.94 8.46
N PRO A 57 23.91 -1.62 7.39
CA PRO A 57 23.76 -2.27 6.08
C PRO A 57 24.33 -3.70 6.01
N ALA A 58 25.13 -4.12 7.00
CA ALA A 58 25.81 -5.42 6.99
C ALA A 58 26.48 -5.71 5.62
N SER A 59 26.09 -6.79 4.95
CA SER A 59 26.67 -7.16 3.65
C SER A 59 26.22 -6.28 2.47
N THR A 60 25.16 -5.47 2.57
CA THR A 60 24.78 -4.56 1.48
C THR A 60 25.80 -3.42 1.29
N THR A 61 26.67 -3.18 2.27
CA THR A 61 27.88 -2.34 2.12
C THR A 61 28.69 -2.70 0.88
N LYS A 62 28.73 -4.00 0.51
CA LYS A 62 29.47 -4.49 -0.65
C LYS A 62 28.99 -3.88 -1.98
N ILE A 63 27.75 -3.38 -2.05
CA ILE A 63 27.24 -2.67 -3.23
C ILE A 63 28.05 -1.40 -3.47
N MET A 64 28.25 -0.56 -2.44
CA MET A 64 29.09 0.64 -2.54
C MET A 64 30.55 0.28 -2.86
N THR A 65 31.10 -0.75 -2.22
CA THR A 65 32.46 -1.22 -2.51
C THR A 65 32.61 -1.62 -3.97
N ALA A 66 31.65 -2.35 -4.53
CA ALA A 66 31.69 -2.77 -5.92
C ALA A 66 31.61 -1.57 -6.87
N ILE A 67 30.71 -0.61 -6.61
CA ILE A 67 30.62 0.63 -7.37
C ILE A 67 31.98 1.35 -7.37
N LEU A 68 32.56 1.63 -6.20
CA LEU A 68 33.87 2.32 -6.10
C LEU A 68 35.04 1.56 -6.73
N THR A 69 34.92 0.26 -6.92
CA THR A 69 35.97 -0.56 -7.55
C THR A 69 35.84 -0.58 -9.07
N LEU A 70 34.61 -0.48 -9.59
CA LEU A 70 34.29 -0.54 -11.02
C LEU A 70 34.30 0.83 -11.70
N GLU A 71 33.95 1.88 -10.95
CA GLU A 71 34.04 3.29 -11.36
C GLU A 71 35.48 3.82 -11.23
#